data_AF-A0AAJ1XRX3-F1
#
_entry.id   AF-A0AAJ1XRX3-F1
#
_cell.length_a   1.000
_cell.length_b   1.000
_cell.length_c   1.000
_cell.angle_alpha   90.00
_cell.angle_beta   90.00
_cell.angle_gamma   90.00
#
_symmetry.space_group_name_H-M   'P 1'
#
loop_
_entity.id
_entity.type
_entity.pdbx_description
1 polymer ?
#
loop_
_entity_poly.entity_id
_entity_poly.type
_entity_poly.pdbx_seq_one_letter_code
_entity_poly.pdbx_strand_id
1 'polypeptide(L)' 'MAAVEVFRFFAEIPTPIKSDKNQPIEPKLSDSQKNSSSTIEDVMAELRNLKMLVDEGVLTEEEFQQKKRQLLQLD' A
#
# COMPACT_ATOMS: atom_id res chain seq x y z
N MET A 1 -28.75 26.97 -6.25
CA MET A 1 -27.89 27.09 -7.44
C MET A 1 -26.45 27.05 -6.96
N ALA A 2 -25.66 26.08 -7.47
CA ALA A 2 -24.19 25.97 -7.60
C ALA A 2 -23.28 26.43 -6.43
N ALA A 3 -22.19 25.76 -6.06
CA ALA A 3 -21.27 25.00 -6.89
C ALA A 3 -20.54 23.92 -6.07
N VAL A 4 -20.20 22.85 -6.78
CA VAL A 4 -19.32 21.75 -6.36
C VAL A 4 -17.91 22.17 -6.77
N GLU A 5 -16.96 22.24 -5.82
CA GLU A 5 -15.53 22.43 -6.09
C GLU A 5 -14.81 21.33 -5.30
N VAL A 6 -14.48 20.14 -5.82
CA VAL A 6 -13.62 19.76 -6.96
C VAL A 6 -12.21 20.37 -6.83
N PHE A 7 -11.32 19.57 -6.25
CA PHE A 7 -9.86 19.56 -6.42
C PHE A 7 -9.08 20.82 -6.05
N ARG A 8 -8.43 20.80 -4.89
CA ARG A 8 -7.18 21.53 -4.61
C ARG A 8 -6.16 20.59 -3.94
N PHE A 9 -5.75 19.54 -4.65
CA PHE A 9 -4.74 18.57 -4.21
C PHE A 9 -3.31 18.85 -4.76
N PHE A 10 -3.10 19.91 -5.55
CA PHE A 10 -1.79 20.16 -6.17
C PHE A 10 -1.32 21.60 -5.96
N ALA A 11 -0.65 21.85 -4.85
CA ALA A 11 0.26 22.98 -4.70
C ALA A 11 1.22 22.70 -3.53
N GLU A 12 2.30 21.97 -3.78
CA GLU A 12 3.64 22.21 -3.21
C GLU A 12 4.60 21.14 -3.77
N ILE A 13 5.35 21.45 -4.82
CA ILE A 13 6.53 20.64 -5.20
C ILE A 13 7.75 21.56 -5.03
N PRO A 14 8.62 21.31 -4.03
CA PRO A 14 9.97 21.83 -4.05
C PRO A 14 10.98 20.68 -4.27
N THR A 15 11.22 20.40 -5.56
CA THR A 15 12.48 20.21 -6.33
C THR A 15 13.76 19.56 -5.69
N PRO A 16 14.85 19.29 -6.44
CA PRO A 16 15.56 18.01 -6.44
C PRO A 16 16.79 18.01 -5.51
N ILE A 17 16.96 16.96 -4.70
CA ILE A 17 18.18 16.78 -3.92
C ILE A 17 19.32 16.47 -4.89
N LYS A 18 20.20 17.44 -5.07
CA LYS A 18 21.38 17.36 -5.91
C LYS A 18 22.30 16.25 -5.39
N SER A 19 22.72 15.41 -6.32
CA SER A 19 23.65 14.31 -6.16
C SER A 19 25.01 14.80 -5.66
N ASP A 20 25.46 14.27 -4.52
CA ASP A 20 26.88 14.17 -4.22
C ASP A 20 27.35 12.74 -4.54
N LYS A 21 28.47 12.67 -5.23
CA LYS A 21 29.06 11.47 -5.83
C LYS A 21 29.48 10.48 -4.74
N ASN A 22 29.00 9.24 -4.84
CA ASN A 22 29.78 8.01 -4.89
C ASN A 22 28.90 6.82 -4.44
N GLN A 23 28.33 6.08 -5.39
CA GLN A 23 28.56 4.63 -5.52
C GLN A 23 27.95 4.14 -6.85
N PRO A 24 28.68 3.37 -7.67
CA PRO A 24 28.12 2.67 -8.81
C PRO A 24 27.55 1.32 -8.35
N ILE A 25 26.23 1.16 -8.35
CA ILE A 25 25.63 -0.18 -8.32
C ILE A 25 24.30 -0.22 -9.10
N GLU A 26 24.40 -0.95 -10.20
CA GLU A 26 23.43 -1.60 -11.08
C GLU A 26 21.94 -1.66 -10.69
N PRO A 27 21.02 -1.71 -11.68
CA PRO A 27 19.61 -2.01 -11.44
C PRO A 27 19.49 -3.46 -10.98
N LYS A 28 19.15 -3.67 -9.71
CA LYS A 28 18.66 -4.96 -9.24
C LYS A 28 17.13 -4.88 -9.18
N LEU A 29 16.52 -5.11 -10.34
CA LEU A 29 15.37 -6.01 -10.37
C LEU A 29 15.88 -7.31 -9.74
N SER A 30 15.53 -7.56 -8.49
CA SER A 30 15.72 -8.87 -7.88
C SER A 30 14.34 -9.36 -7.48
N ASP A 31 13.85 -10.17 -8.40
CA ASP A 31 12.71 -11.05 -8.32
C ASP A 31 12.56 -11.71 -6.95
N SER A 32 11.28 -11.84 -6.57
CA SER A 32 10.71 -13.13 -6.19
C SER A 32 11.63 -14.03 -5.36
N GLN A 33 11.75 -13.75 -4.07
CA GLN A 33 12.13 -14.77 -3.12
C GLN A 33 11.60 -14.48 -1.71
N LYS A 34 10.28 -14.55 -1.53
CA LYS A 34 9.71 -14.97 -0.24
C LYS A 34 9.17 -16.39 -0.38
N ASN A 35 10.09 -17.33 -0.47
CA ASN A 35 9.82 -18.75 -0.42
C ASN A 35 9.34 -19.13 1.00
N SER A 36 8.04 -19.43 1.10
CA SER A 36 7.47 -20.54 1.87
C SER A 36 7.83 -20.74 3.36
N SER A 37 7.93 -19.70 4.18
CA SER A 37 8.17 -19.90 5.63
C SER A 37 7.24 -19.19 6.61
N SER A 38 6.17 -18.51 6.20
CA SER A 38 5.29 -17.90 7.21
C SER A 38 3.85 -17.63 6.74
N THR A 39 3.14 -18.65 6.28
CA THR A 39 1.73 -18.51 5.83
C THR A 39 0.87 -17.74 6.84
N ILE A 40 1.08 -17.96 8.15
CA ILE A 40 0.32 -17.28 9.21
C ILE A 40 0.79 -15.83 9.41
N GLU A 41 2.09 -15.56 9.41
CA GLU A 41 2.60 -14.18 9.59
C GLU A 41 2.26 -13.30 8.39
N ASP A 42 2.25 -13.88 7.19
CA ASP A 42 1.82 -13.21 5.96
C ASP A 42 0.32 -12.87 6.02
N VAL A 43 -0.51 -13.81 6.48
CA VAL A 43 -1.94 -13.55 6.72
C VAL A 43 -2.13 -12.45 7.77
N MET A 44 -1.37 -12.45 8.87
CA MET A 44 -1.47 -11.40 9.89
C MET A 44 -1.02 -10.03 9.37
N ALA A 45 0.05 -9.98 8.57
CA ALA A 45 0.52 -8.75 7.95
C ALA A 45 -0.53 -8.16 7.01
N GLU A 46 -1.13 -9.01 6.17
CA GLU A 46 -2.18 -8.61 5.24
C GLU A 46 -3.43 -8.10 5.99
N LEU A 47 -3.86 -8.79 7.06
CA LEU A 47 -5.00 -8.33 7.89
C LEU A 47 -4.74 -6.96 8.53
N ARG A 48 -3.52 -6.69 9.00
CA ARG A 48 -3.16 -5.37 9.54
C ARG A 48 -3.19 -4.30 8.47
N ASN A 49 -2.65 -4.59 7.28
CA ASN A 49 -2.65 -3.67 6.16
C ASN A 49 -4.09 -3.33 5.72
N LEU A 50 -4.93 -4.35 5.57
CA LEU A 50 -6.34 -4.18 5.23
C LEU A 50 -7.07 -3.33 6.29
N LYS A 51 -6.78 -3.52 7.58
CA LYS A 51 -7.39 -2.73 8.66
C LYS A 51 -6.98 -1.26 8.59
N MET A 52 -5.71 -1.00 8.30
CA MET A 52 -5.18 0.35 8.12
C MET A 52 -5.87 1.08 6.96
N LEU A 53 -6.09 0.40 5.84
CA LEU A 53 -6.80 0.97 4.69
C LEU A 53 -8.26 1.34 5.00
N VAL A 54 -8.92 0.61 5.91
CA VAL A 54 -10.26 1.00 6.41
C VAL A 54 -10.18 2.25 7.28
N ASP A 55 -9.20 2.32 8.19
CA ASP A 55 -9.00 3.46 9.08
C ASP A 55 -8.65 4.74 8.30
N GLU A 56 -7.94 4.60 7.19
CA GLU A 56 -7.63 5.69 6.25
C GLU A 56 -8.82 6.04 5.33
N GLY A 57 -9.91 5.27 5.35
CA GLY A 57 -11.08 5.45 4.50
C GLY A 57 -10.86 5.10 3.03
N VAL A 58 -9.79 4.35 2.72
CA VAL A 58 -9.46 3.86 1.37
C VAL A 58 -10.33 2.65 1.02
N LEU A 59 -10.64 1.79 1.99
CA LEU A 59 -11.56 0.67 1.87
C LEU A 59 -12.79 0.88 2.75
N THR A 60 -13.94 0.36 2.31
CA THR A 60 -15.10 0.26 3.19
C THR A 60 -14.99 -0.97 4.11
N GLU A 61 -15.74 -0.97 5.21
CA GLU A 61 -15.77 -2.11 6.13
C GLU A 61 -16.24 -3.39 5.42
N GLU A 62 -17.19 -3.29 4.48
CA GLU A 62 -17.65 -4.45 3.71
C GLU A 62 -16.54 -5.09 2.88
N GLU A 63 -15.71 -4.27 2.20
CA GLU A 63 -14.59 -4.73 1.38
C GLU A 63 -13.51 -5.41 2.23
N PHE A 64 -13.24 -4.85 3.42
CA PHE A 64 -12.34 -5.46 4.40
C PHE A 64 -12.82 -6.85 4.84
N GLN A 65 -14.10 -6.98 5.19
CA GLN A 65 -14.67 -8.25 5.64
C GLN A 65 -14.66 -9.29 4.52
N GLN A 66 -14.92 -8.89 3.27
CA GLN A 66 -14.84 -9.78 2.12
C GLN A 66 -13.41 -10.32 1.92
N LYS A 67 -12.41 -9.43 1.91
CA LYS A 67 -11.00 -9.83 1.75
C LYS A 67 -10.51 -10.68 2.92
N LYS A 68 -10.93 -10.37 4.15
CA LYS A 68 -10.62 -11.17 5.35
C LYS A 68 -11.17 -12.59 5.24
N ARG A 69 -12.40 -12.78 4.78
CA ARG A 69 -12.99 -14.11 4.55
C ARG A 69 -12.23 -14.90 3.49
N GLN A 70 -11.89 -14.26 2.37
CA GLN A 70 -11.08 -14.86 1.30
C GLN A 70 -9.71 -15.29 1.82
N LEU A 71 -9.06 -14.45 2.64
CA LEU A 71 -7.74 -14.73 3.19
C LEU A 71 -7.75 -15.87 4.21
N LEU A 72 -8.84 -16.00 4.98
CA LEU A 72 -9.04 -17.09 5.94
C LEU A 72 -9.72 -18.33 5.32
N GLN A 73 -10.04 -18.29 4.01
CA GLN A 73 -10.79 -19.36 3.31
C GLN A 73 -12.09 -19.75 4.02
N LEU A 74 -12.77 -18.74 4.58
CA LEU A 74 -14.08 -18.89 5.19
C LEU A 74 -15.13 -18.61 4.10
N ASP A 75 -15.51 -19.67 3.37
CA ASP A 75 -16.67 -19.66 2.48
C ASP A 75 -17.99 -19.75 3.26
#